data_AF-R4X793-F1
#
_entry.id   AF-R4X793-F1
#
_cell.length_a   1.000
_cell.length_b   1.000
_cell.length_c   1.000
_cell.angle_alpha   90.00
_cell.angle_beta   90.00
_cell.angle_gamma   90.00
#
_symmetry.space_group_name_H-M   'P 1'
#
loop_
_entity.id
_entity.type
_entity.pdbx_description
1 polymer ?
#
loop_
_entity_poly.entity_id
_entity_poly.type
_entity_poly.pdbx_seq_one_letter_code
_entity_poly.pdbx_strand_id
1 'polypeptide(L)'
;MSRDNCIKAIDKALTTDSSSSSSSGSDTAGLASAIAHSIQEKHGADETGYRNEVRAKVSNIRRNPDLRHAIVHGTLPPDQVTLLTADDMATPAKRAENAAIRAHGRDAVRLVSTLEPNAPANDLEPGVVRNTGQEGIEYDAP
;
A
#
# COMPACT_ATOMS: atom_id res chain seq x y z
N MET A 1 -13.22 -0.82 13.65
CA MET A 1 -14.19 -0.09 12.82
C MET A 1 -15.38 -1.02 12.67
N SER A 2 -16.57 -0.61 13.12
CA SER A 2 -17.79 -1.40 12.86
C SER A 2 -18.06 -1.48 11.36
N ARG A 3 -18.74 -2.53 10.90
CA ARG A 3 -19.12 -2.74 9.49
C ARG A 3 -19.85 -1.52 8.91
N ASP A 4 -20.74 -0.90 9.69
CA ASP A 4 -21.47 0.30 9.27
C ASP A 4 -20.55 1.50 9.00
N ASN A 5 -19.47 1.64 9.77
CA ASN A 5 -18.50 2.71 9.57
C ASN A 5 -17.66 2.47 8.31
N CYS A 6 -17.40 1.20 7.97
CA CYS A 6 -16.76 0.83 6.71
C CYS A 6 -17.65 1.17 5.52
N ILE A 7 -18.94 0.83 5.59
CA ILE A 7 -19.93 1.13 4.54
C ILE A 7 -20.02 2.65 4.34
N LYS A 8 -20.16 3.43 5.42
CA LYS A 8 -20.17 4.90 5.37
C LYS A 8 -18.90 5.48 4.76
N ALA A 9 -17.74 4.88 5.02
CA ALA A 9 -16.48 5.33 4.45
C ALA A 9 -16.40 5.09 2.93
N ILE A 10 -16.95 3.96 2.45
CA ILE A 10 -17.04 3.65 1.02
C ILE A 10 -18.04 4.58 0.34
N ASP A 11 -19.23 4.76 0.92
CA ASP A 11 -20.26 5.66 0.39
C ASP A 11 -19.74 7.11 0.28
N LYS A 12 -19.02 7.58 1.31
CA LYS A 12 -18.36 8.90 1.26
C LYS A 12 -17.29 9.01 0.17
N ALA A 13 -16.59 7.92 -0.14
CA ALA A 13 -15.61 7.91 -1.23
C ALA A 13 -16.27 7.97 -2.61
N LEU A 14 -17.43 7.31 -2.76
CA LEU A 14 -18.22 7.34 -3.99
C LEU A 14 -18.89 8.70 -4.24
N THR A 15 -19.15 9.48 -3.18
CA THR A 15 -19.82 10.79 -3.24
C THR A 15 -18.87 11.98 -3.20
N THR A 16 -17.56 11.77 -3.15
CA THR A 16 -16.55 12.80 -2.80
C THR A 16 -16.50 14.02 -3.74
N ASP A 17 -16.97 13.92 -4.99
CA ASP A 17 -16.96 15.01 -6.00
C ASP A 17 -18.37 15.50 -6.39
N SER A 18 -19.43 14.92 -5.82
CA SER A 18 -20.81 15.40 -6.03
C SER A 18 -21.09 16.62 -5.14
N SER A 19 -20.30 17.68 -5.28
CA SER A 19 -20.56 18.94 -4.56
C SER A 19 -21.66 19.80 -5.18
N SER A 20 -22.12 19.48 -6.38
CA SER A 20 -23.14 20.27 -7.06
C SER A 20 -23.97 19.39 -8.00
N SER A 21 -25.27 19.63 -8.05
CA SER A 21 -26.26 19.03 -8.99
C SER A 21 -26.64 17.56 -8.78
N SER A 22 -27.63 17.37 -7.90
CA SER A 22 -28.93 16.74 -8.18
C SER A 22 -29.05 15.81 -9.39
N SER A 23 -29.73 14.66 -9.18
CA SER A 23 -30.59 13.94 -10.14
C SER A 23 -30.01 12.84 -11.03
N SER A 24 -29.10 12.01 -10.52
CA SER A 24 -29.00 10.62 -11.04
C SER A 24 -29.09 9.65 -9.86
N GLY A 25 -30.19 8.89 -9.82
CA GLY A 25 -30.55 7.95 -8.75
C GLY A 25 -29.67 6.71 -8.72
N SER A 26 -28.35 6.88 -8.60
CA SER A 26 -27.45 5.78 -8.30
C SER A 26 -27.47 5.54 -6.80
N ASP A 27 -27.94 4.36 -6.38
CA ASP A 27 -27.96 3.92 -4.98
C ASP A 27 -26.53 3.68 -4.45
N THR A 28 -25.76 4.74 -4.21
CA THR A 28 -24.36 4.67 -3.73
C THR A 28 -24.26 3.93 -2.41
N ALA A 29 -25.27 4.07 -1.55
CA ALA A 29 -25.37 3.34 -0.29
C ALA A 29 -25.53 1.82 -0.51
N GLY A 30 -26.32 1.42 -1.52
CA GLY A 30 -26.47 0.01 -1.92
C GLY A 30 -25.17 -0.56 -2.49
N LEU A 31 -24.51 0.20 -3.36
CA LEU A 31 -23.20 -0.15 -3.92
C LEU A 31 -22.13 -0.28 -2.82
N ALA A 32 -22.08 0.66 -1.88
CA ALA A 32 -21.15 0.62 -0.76
C ALA A 32 -21.37 -0.61 0.14
N SER A 33 -22.63 -0.98 0.38
CA SER A 33 -23.00 -2.19 1.13
C SER A 33 -22.56 -3.45 0.38
N ALA A 34 -22.78 -3.53 -0.93
CA ALA A 34 -22.37 -4.65 -1.77
C ALA A 34 -20.84 -4.84 -1.79
N ILE A 35 -20.09 -3.75 -1.97
CA ILE A 35 -18.61 -3.77 -1.91
C ILE A 35 -18.15 -4.28 -0.52
N ALA A 36 -18.71 -3.75 0.57
CA ALA A 36 -18.35 -4.20 1.92
C ALA A 36 -18.72 -5.67 2.18
N HIS A 37 -19.82 -6.16 1.61
CA HIS A 37 -20.19 -7.57 1.65
C HIS A 37 -19.18 -8.45 0.94
N SER A 38 -18.83 -8.12 -0.30
CA SER A 38 -17.87 -8.89 -1.10
C SER A 38 -16.46 -8.93 -0.46
N ILE A 39 -16.02 -7.83 0.19
CA ILE A 39 -14.75 -7.82 0.95
C ILE A 39 -14.86 -8.74 2.18
N GLN A 40 -16.00 -8.77 2.86
CA GLN A 40 -16.24 -9.65 4.01
C GLN A 40 -16.20 -11.12 3.58
N GLU A 41 -16.86 -11.47 2.47
CA GLU A 41 -16.85 -12.83 1.93
C GLU A 41 -15.43 -13.30 1.62
N LYS A 42 -14.57 -12.40 1.11
CA LYS A 42 -13.17 -12.72 0.83
C LYS A 42 -12.33 -13.00 2.08
N HIS A 43 -12.56 -12.28 3.18
CA HIS A 43 -11.74 -12.39 4.40
C HIS A 43 -12.34 -13.32 5.46
N GLY A 44 -13.62 -13.71 5.34
CA GLY A 44 -14.30 -14.55 6.31
C GLY A 44 -14.29 -13.92 7.70
N ALA A 45 -13.59 -14.55 8.65
CA ALA A 45 -13.46 -14.08 10.03
C ALA A 45 -12.26 -13.15 10.28
N ASP A 46 -11.41 -12.89 9.29
CA ASP A 46 -10.28 -11.97 9.45
C ASP A 46 -10.72 -10.49 9.39
N GLU A 47 -11.05 -9.95 10.58
CA GLU A 47 -11.42 -8.54 10.74
C GLU A 47 -10.29 -7.56 10.41
N THR A 48 -9.03 -7.98 10.50
CA THR A 48 -7.88 -7.09 10.28
C THR A 48 -7.62 -6.93 8.79
N GLY A 49 -7.62 -8.05 8.05
CA GLY A 49 -7.58 -8.05 6.58
C GLY A 49 -8.75 -7.27 5.99
N TYR A 50 -9.98 -7.53 6.46
CA TYR A 50 -11.18 -6.79 6.06
C TYR A 50 -11.00 -5.27 6.19
N ARG A 51 -10.58 -4.79 7.37
CA ARG A 51 -10.41 -3.34 7.63
C ARG A 51 -9.30 -2.73 6.77
N ASN A 52 -8.20 -3.43 6.58
CA ASN A 52 -7.09 -2.95 5.77
C ASN A 52 -7.49 -2.84 4.30
N GLU A 53 -8.22 -3.83 3.79
CA GLU A 53 -8.71 -3.79 2.42
C GLU A 53 -9.75 -2.69 2.22
N VAL A 54 -10.72 -2.54 3.11
CA VAL A 54 -11.70 -1.44 3.03
C VAL A 54 -11.00 -0.09 2.92
N ARG A 55 -10.00 0.17 3.77
CA ARG A 55 -9.21 1.42 3.72
C ARG A 55 -8.50 1.60 2.38
N ALA A 56 -7.92 0.53 1.85
CA ALA A 56 -7.26 0.53 0.55
C ALA A 56 -8.25 0.89 -0.57
N LYS A 57 -9.42 0.24 -0.60
CA LYS A 57 -10.49 0.49 -1.59
C LYS A 57 -11.02 1.91 -1.50
N VAL A 58 -11.33 2.39 -0.30
CA VAL A 58 -11.76 3.79 -0.06
C VAL A 58 -10.73 4.77 -0.62
N SER A 59 -9.45 4.53 -0.33
CA SER A 59 -8.39 5.42 -0.78
C SER A 59 -8.21 5.39 -2.30
N ASN A 60 -8.37 4.23 -2.94
CA ASN A 60 -8.27 4.08 -4.39
C ASN A 60 -9.46 4.74 -5.11
N ILE A 61 -10.70 4.51 -4.65
CA ILE A 61 -11.92 5.15 -5.17
C ILE A 61 -11.81 6.68 -5.07
N ARG A 62 -11.24 7.18 -3.96
CA ARG A 62 -11.07 8.62 -3.77
C ARG A 62 -10.00 9.21 -4.69
N ARG A 63 -8.93 8.46 -4.99
CA ARG A 63 -7.80 8.90 -5.82
C ARG A 63 -8.04 8.75 -7.32
N ASN A 64 -8.96 7.90 -7.73
CA ASN A 64 -9.23 7.60 -9.14
C ASN A 64 -10.69 7.96 -9.50
N PRO A 65 -10.93 9.14 -10.10
CA PRO A 65 -12.28 9.58 -10.47
C PRO A 65 -12.92 8.68 -11.54
N ASP A 66 -12.13 8.18 -12.51
CA ASP A 66 -12.63 7.29 -13.57
C ASP A 66 -13.16 5.97 -12.99
N LEU A 67 -12.46 5.42 -12.01
CA LEU A 67 -12.89 4.21 -11.30
C LEU A 67 -14.19 4.45 -10.53
N ARG A 68 -14.32 5.63 -9.91
CA ARG A 68 -15.56 6.02 -9.22
C ARG A 68 -16.72 6.14 -10.20
N HIS A 69 -16.53 6.81 -11.35
CA HIS A 69 -17.53 6.87 -12.41
C HIS A 69 -17.92 5.48 -12.92
N ALA A 70 -16.95 4.59 -13.15
CA ALA A 70 -17.23 3.23 -13.60
C ALA A 70 -18.11 2.44 -12.62
N ILE A 71 -17.90 2.62 -11.30
CA ILE A 71 -18.72 1.99 -10.26
C ILE A 71 -20.13 2.60 -10.23
N VAL A 72 -20.24 3.93 -10.20
CA VAL A 72 -21.52 4.64 -10.08
C VAL A 72 -22.42 4.43 -11.31
N HIS A 73 -21.84 4.39 -12.51
CA HIS A 73 -22.57 4.13 -13.76
C HIS A 73 -22.76 2.63 -14.05
N GLY A 74 -22.34 1.73 -13.14
CA GLY A 74 -22.54 0.29 -13.27
C GLY A 74 -21.69 -0.38 -14.37
N THR A 75 -20.70 0.31 -14.92
CA THR A 75 -19.72 -0.28 -15.86
C THR A 75 -18.83 -1.31 -15.16
N LEU A 76 -18.57 -1.11 -13.86
CA LEU A 76 -17.80 -2.00 -13.02
C LEU A 76 -18.67 -2.53 -11.86
N PRO A 77 -19.01 -3.83 -11.81
CA PRO A 77 -19.83 -4.38 -10.74
C PRO A 77 -19.08 -4.43 -9.41
N PRO A 78 -19.77 -4.32 -8.27
CA PRO A 78 -19.16 -4.22 -6.93
C PRO A 78 -18.29 -5.44 -6.58
N ASP A 79 -18.63 -6.63 -7.07
CA ASP A 79 -17.84 -7.84 -6.86
C ASP A 79 -16.50 -7.82 -7.60
N GLN A 80 -16.43 -7.18 -8.78
CA GLN A 80 -15.16 -7.04 -9.48
C GLN A 80 -14.25 -6.03 -8.78
N VAL A 81 -14.81 -5.03 -8.08
CA VAL A 81 -14.03 -4.06 -7.31
C VAL A 81 -13.18 -4.72 -6.23
N THR A 82 -13.64 -5.83 -5.65
CA THR A 82 -12.91 -6.57 -4.61
C THR A 82 -11.81 -7.47 -5.19
N LEU A 83 -11.98 -7.92 -6.42
CA LEU A 83 -11.00 -8.69 -7.20
C LEU A 83 -9.86 -7.83 -7.74
N LEU A 84 -10.12 -6.56 -8.05
CA LEU A 84 -9.09 -5.65 -8.56
C LEU A 84 -7.97 -5.44 -7.52
N THR A 85 -6.72 -5.64 -7.93
CA THR A 85 -5.57 -5.40 -7.06
C THR A 85 -5.36 -3.91 -6.81
N ALA A 86 -4.57 -3.56 -5.80
CA ALA A 86 -4.26 -2.15 -5.52
C ALA A 86 -3.61 -1.43 -6.72
N ASP A 87 -2.89 -2.16 -7.57
CA ASP A 87 -2.28 -1.66 -8.80
C ASP A 87 -3.31 -1.49 -9.93
N ASP A 88 -4.27 -2.41 -10.06
CA ASP A 88 -5.35 -2.32 -11.06
C ASP A 88 -6.33 -1.18 -10.77
N MET A 89 -6.45 -0.77 -9.50
CA MET A 89 -7.26 0.38 -9.12
C MET A 89 -6.48 1.71 -9.12
N ALA A 90 -5.16 1.67 -9.18
CA ALA A 90 -4.32 2.87 -9.19
C ALA A 90 -4.57 3.70 -10.47
N THR A 91 -4.33 5.01 -10.39
CA THR A 91 -4.34 5.86 -11.59
C THR A 91 -3.28 5.37 -12.57
N PRO A 92 -3.47 5.54 -13.89
CA PRO A 92 -2.51 5.08 -14.89
C PRO A 92 -1.08 5.57 -14.63
N ALA A 93 -0.93 6.84 -14.19
CA ALA A 93 0.35 7.42 -13.80
C ALA A 93 0.98 6.71 -12.60
N LYS A 94 0.19 6.43 -11.54
CA LYS A 94 0.72 5.78 -10.33
C LYS A 94 1.07 4.32 -10.57
N ARG A 95 0.30 3.63 -11.42
CA ARG A 95 0.61 2.27 -11.86
C ARG A 95 1.94 2.23 -12.60
N ALA A 96 2.17 3.17 -13.52
CA ALA A 96 3.43 3.26 -14.26
C ALA A 96 4.64 3.52 -13.34
N GLU A 97 4.50 4.44 -12.38
CA GLU A 97 5.55 4.73 -11.38
C GLU A 97 5.86 3.50 -10.52
N ASN A 98 4.83 2.84 -9.98
CA ASN A 98 5.01 1.63 -9.17
C ASN A 98 5.68 0.51 -9.99
N ALA A 99 5.32 0.36 -11.27
CA ALA A 99 5.92 -0.62 -12.16
C ALA A 99 7.42 -0.33 -12.40
N ALA A 100 7.80 0.94 -12.56
CA ALA A 100 9.19 1.35 -12.72
C ALA A 100 10.02 1.06 -11.45
N ILE A 101 9.50 1.36 -10.27
CA ILE A 101 10.18 1.07 -8.98
C ILE A 101 10.39 -0.45 -8.81
N ARG A 102 9.38 -1.26 -9.12
CA ARG A 102 9.49 -2.73 -9.03
C ARG A 102 10.43 -3.32 -10.08
N ALA A 103 10.51 -2.73 -11.27
CA ALA A 103 11.51 -3.12 -12.27
C ALA A 103 12.92 -2.85 -11.75
N HIS A 104 13.18 -1.62 -11.30
CA HIS A 104 14.48 -1.23 -10.74
C HIS A 104 14.89 -2.09 -9.52
N GLY A 105 13.96 -2.37 -8.61
CA GLY A 105 14.23 -3.24 -7.46
C GLY A 105 14.61 -4.67 -7.86
N ARG A 106 13.96 -5.23 -8.90
CA ARG A 106 14.32 -6.56 -9.43
C ARG A 106 15.71 -6.58 -10.05
N ASP A 107 16.07 -5.54 -10.79
CA ASP A 107 17.39 -5.44 -11.41
C ASP A 107 18.50 -5.30 -10.34
N ALA A 108 18.25 -4.55 -9.27
CA ALA A 108 19.18 -4.44 -8.14
C ALA A 108 19.41 -5.78 -7.43
N VAL A 109 18.36 -6.59 -7.19
CA VAL A 109 18.50 -7.93 -6.58
C VAL A 109 19.33 -8.85 -7.47
N ARG A 110 19.14 -8.81 -8.80
CA ARG A 110 19.92 -9.62 -9.75
C ARG A 110 21.41 -9.30 -9.67
N LEU A 111 21.79 -8.04 -9.46
CA LEU A 111 23.19 -7.64 -9.35
C LEU A 111 23.84 -8.14 -8.06
N VAL A 112 23.08 -8.19 -6.94
CA VAL A 112 23.59 -8.73 -5.67
C VAL A 112 23.99 -10.21 -5.80
N SER A 113 23.26 -11.00 -6.60
CA SER A 113 23.60 -12.41 -6.87
C SER A 113 24.88 -12.60 -7.69
N THR A 114 25.40 -11.54 -8.30
CA THR A 114 26.67 -11.55 -9.06
C THR A 114 27.85 -10.96 -8.28
N LEU A 115 27.62 -10.48 -7.05
CA LEU A 115 28.70 -10.06 -6.16
C LEU A 115 29.32 -11.31 -5.56
N GLU A 116 30.64 -11.44 -5.71
CA GLU A 116 31.38 -12.43 -4.94
C GLU A 116 31.20 -12.14 -3.44
N PRO A 117 30.98 -13.18 -2.61
CA PRO A 117 30.89 -12.99 -1.18
C PRO A 117 32.13 -12.26 -0.70
N ASN A 118 31.96 -11.27 0.18
CA ASN A 118 33.07 -10.56 0.80
C ASN A 118 33.96 -11.61 1.48
N ALA A 119 35.08 -11.95 0.86
CA ALA A 119 36.09 -12.77 1.51
C ALA A 119 36.47 -12.03 2.80
N PRO A 120 36.56 -12.70 3.96
CA PRO A 120 37.15 -12.04 5.11
C PRO A 120 38.54 -11.62 4.69
N ALA A 121 38.76 -10.31 4.57
CA ALA A 121 40.07 -9.77 4.26
C ALA A 121 41.01 -10.37 5.31
N ASN A 122 41.95 -11.21 4.86
CA ASN A 122 42.96 -11.80 5.72
C ASN A 122 44.03 -10.75 6.02
N ASP A 123 43.61 -9.56 6.44
CA ASP A 123 44.45 -8.40 6.74
C ASP A 123 44.84 -8.39 8.22
N LEU A 124 45.00 -9.57 8.80
CA LEU A 124 45.80 -9.76 10.00
C LEU A 124 47.12 -10.41 9.57
N GLU A 125 47.95 -9.63 8.88
CA GLU A 125 49.38 -9.74 9.14
C GLU A 125 49.54 -9.70 10.67
N PRO A 126 50.27 -10.63 11.31
CA PRO A 126 50.52 -10.58 12.75
C PRO A 126 51.43 -9.38 13.06
N GLY A 127 50.84 -8.19 13.01
CA GLY A 127 51.43 -6.95 13.45
C GLY A 127 51.53 -7.03 14.96
N VAL A 128 52.78 -7.01 15.45
CA VAL A 128 53.09 -6.74 16.85
C VAL A 128 52.21 -5.58 17.30
N VAL A 129 51.25 -5.87 18.18
CA VAL A 129 50.44 -4.86 18.85
C VAL A 129 51.42 -4.06 19.70
N ARG A 130 51.93 -2.96 19.18
CA ARG A 130 52.65 -2.00 20.02
C ARG A 130 51.58 -1.37 20.87
N ASN A 131 51.62 -1.62 22.17
CA ASN A 131 50.90 -0.82 23.16
C ASN A 131 51.43 0.62 23.06
N THR A 132 50.96 1.38 22.06
CA THR A 132 51.04 2.82 22.10
C THR A 132 50.02 3.23 23.13
N GLY A 133 50.49 3.41 24.36
CA GLY A 133 49.69 3.85 25.50
C GLY A 133 48.99 5.16 25.17
N GLN A 134 47.80 5.07 24.58
CA GLN A 134 46.82 6.14 24.71
C GLN A 134 46.37 6.09 26.16
N GLU A 135 46.98 6.97 26.96
CA GLU A 135 46.48 7.34 28.27
C GLU A 135 45.00 7.68 28.13
N GLY A 136 44.16 7.04 28.95
CA GLY A 136 42.73 7.30 28.97
C GLY A 136 42.48 8.77 29.24
N ILE A 137 41.65 9.39 28.42
CA ILE A 137 41.01 10.67 28.73
C ILE A 137 40.16 10.47 29.99
N GLU A 138 40.71 10.88 31.13
CA GLU A 138 40.02 10.91 32.40
C GLU A 138 38.91 11.97 32.31
N TYR A 139 37.65 11.55 32.45
CA TYR A 139 36.52 12.47 32.54
C TYR A 139 36.45 12.95 33.99
N ASP A 140 36.85 14.20 34.22
CA ASP A 140 36.61 14.86 35.50
C ASP A 140 35.14 15.32 35.55
N ALA A 141 34.41 14.86 36.55
CA ALA A 141 33.08 15.34 36.91
C ALA A 141 32.90 15.19 38.42
N PRO A 142 32.18 16.08 39.13
CA PRO A 142 31.46 17.28 38.69
C PRO A 142 32.13 18.62 39.06
#